data_AF-A0A523QYY6-F1
#
_entry.id   AF-A0A523QYY6-F1
#
_cell.length_a   1.000
_cell.length_b   1.000
_cell.length_c   1.000
_cell.angle_alpha   90.00
_cell.angle_beta   90.00
_cell.angle_gamma   90.00
#
_symmetry.space_group_name_H-M   'P 1'
#
loop_
_entity.id
_entity.type
_entity.pdbx_description
1 polymer ?
#
loop_
_entity_poly.entity_id
_entity_poly.type
_entity_poly.pdbx_seq_one_letter_code
_entity_poly.pdbx_strand_id
1 'polypeptide(L)' 'DLSGIEEEWCGWRPMTPDGLPIIDRPSHLDNVMIAAGHNMEGMSMAPGTGKLVAEILSGDNPHIDPRPYRIDRFLP' A
#
# COMPACT_ATOMS: atom_id res chain seq x y z
N ASP A 1 -2.19 13.55 -35.60
CA ASP A 1 -3.59 13.95 -35.62
C ASP A 1 -4.18 13.51 -34.29
N LEU A 2 -4.48 14.48 -33.41
CA LEU A 2 -5.07 14.26 -32.09
C LEU A 2 -6.58 14.61 -32.11
N SER A 3 -7.20 14.65 -33.29
CA SER A 3 -8.63 14.93 -33.38
C SER A 3 -9.41 13.80 -32.70
N GLY A 4 -10.15 14.16 -31.64
CA GLY A 4 -10.97 13.23 -30.84
C GLY A 4 -10.48 12.94 -29.42
N ILE A 5 -9.39 13.55 -28.94
CA ILE A 5 -9.04 13.49 -27.51
C ILE A 5 -9.96 14.44 -26.73
N GLU A 6 -10.76 13.89 -25.81
CA GLU A 6 -11.63 14.68 -24.92
C GLU A 6 -10.86 15.28 -23.74
N GLU A 7 -9.90 14.53 -23.17
CA GLU A 7 -9.10 14.98 -22.04
C GLU A 7 -7.75 14.23 -21.95
N GLU A 8 -6.68 14.97 -21.66
CA GLU A 8 -5.40 14.43 -21.22
C GLU A 8 -5.20 14.74 -19.74
N TRP A 9 -4.80 13.75 -18.95
CA TRP A 9 -4.58 13.94 -17.52
C TRP A 9 -3.33 13.22 -17.03
N CYS A 10 -2.81 13.72 -15.92
CA CYS A 10 -1.71 13.10 -15.20
C CYS A 10 -2.00 13.07 -13.71
N GLY A 11 -1.35 12.15 -13.00
CA GLY A 11 -1.49 11.99 -11.57
C GLY A 11 -0.23 11.40 -10.96
N TRP A 12 -0.02 11.68 -9.68
CA TRP A 12 1.12 11.15 -8.94
C TRP A 12 0.93 9.65 -8.67
N ARG A 13 2.01 8.89 -8.84
CA ARG A 13 2.07 7.50 -8.38
C ARG A 13 2.80 7.44 -7.04
N PRO A 14 2.19 6.91 -5.97
CA PRO A 14 2.86 6.77 -4.69
C PRO A 14 3.84 5.60 -4.77
N MET A 15 5.07 5.89 -5.15
CA MET A 15 6.10 4.87 -5.40
C MET A 15 6.91 4.55 -4.16
N THR A 16 7.27 3.28 -3.99
CA THR A 16 8.27 2.81 -3.01
C THR A 16 9.54 2.37 -3.73
N PRO A 17 10.74 2.45 -3.10
CA PRO A 17 11.98 2.09 -3.77
C PRO A 17 12.06 0.63 -4.28
N ASP A 18 11.34 -0.28 -3.63
CA ASP A 18 11.35 -1.72 -3.92
C ASP A 18 10.10 -2.20 -4.68
N GLY A 19 9.17 -1.31 -5.00
CA GLY A 19 7.93 -1.64 -5.70
C GLY A 19 6.87 -2.36 -4.84
N LEU A 20 7.08 -2.51 -3.52
CA LEU A 20 6.11 -3.11 -2.60
C LEU A 20 5.37 -2.04 -1.79
N PRO A 21 4.07 -2.21 -1.50
CA PRO A 21 3.37 -1.28 -0.62
C PRO A 21 3.94 -1.34 0.81
N ILE A 22 3.68 -0.28 1.58
CA ILE A 22 3.88 -0.23 3.03
C ILE A 22 2.53 -0.51 3.68
N ILE A 23 2.44 -1.65 4.38
CA ILE A 23 1.27 -2.10 5.13
C ILE A 23 1.75 -2.46 6.53
N ASP A 24 1.62 -1.54 7.48
CA ASP A 24 2.27 -1.69 8.78
C ASP A 24 1.53 -0.99 9.92
N ARG A 25 1.71 -1.52 11.12
CA ARG A 25 1.35 -0.88 12.39
C ARG A 25 2.65 -0.64 13.18
N PRO A 26 3.27 0.55 13.03
CA PRO A 26 4.57 0.81 13.64
C PRO A 26 4.54 0.62 15.16
N SER A 27 5.57 -0.05 15.70
CA SER A 27 5.63 -0.40 17.13
C SER A 27 5.72 0.79 18.10
N HIS A 28 6.02 1.99 17.61
CA HIS A 28 6.12 3.21 18.40
C HIS A 28 4.85 4.07 18.35
N LEU A 29 3.81 3.64 17.60
CA LEU A 29 2.55 4.35 17.45
C LEU A 29 1.37 3.38 17.62
N ASP A 30 0.71 3.43 18.77
CA ASP A 30 -0.34 2.46 19.09
C ASP A 30 -1.67 2.70 18.34
N ASN A 31 -1.85 3.86 17.73
CA ASN A 31 -3.10 4.31 17.11
C ASN A 31 -2.97 4.61 15.61
N VAL A 32 -1.95 4.09 14.93
CA VAL A 32 -1.69 4.34 13.50
C VAL A 32 -1.59 3.02 12.73
N MET A 33 -2.29 2.96 11.59
CA MET A 33 -2.13 1.93 10.57
C MET A 33 -1.72 2.59 9.25
N ILE A 34 -0.68 2.08 8.62
CA ILE A 34 -0.17 2.58 7.34
C ILE A 34 -0.61 1.61 6.24
N ALA A 35 -1.22 2.12 5.17
CA ALA A 35 -1.50 1.40 3.95
C ALA A 35 -1.26 2.34 2.75
N ALA A 36 -0.02 2.38 2.28
CA ALA A 36 0.42 3.37 1.28
C ALA A 36 1.48 2.78 0.33
N GLY A 37 1.82 3.53 -0.73
CA GLY A 37 2.94 3.16 -1.59
C GLY A 37 2.64 2.03 -2.58
N HIS A 38 1.39 1.88 -3.02
CA HIS A 38 0.97 0.80 -3.94
C HIS A 38 1.43 0.98 -5.40
N ASN A 39 2.33 1.92 -5.68
CA ASN A 39 2.92 2.13 -7.00
C ASN A 39 1.84 2.31 -8.09
N MET A 40 1.93 1.57 -9.20
CA MET A 40 0.93 1.60 -10.27
C MET A 40 -0.20 0.55 -10.11
N GLU A 41 -0.08 -0.37 -9.15
CA GLU A 41 -1.03 -1.47 -8.92
C GLU A 41 -2.04 -1.21 -7.80
N GLY A 42 -2.24 0.05 -7.39
CA GLY A 42 -3.11 0.41 -6.26
C GLY A 42 -4.52 -0.18 -6.33
N MET A 43 -5.17 -0.07 -7.48
CA MET A 43 -6.53 -0.60 -7.69
C MET A 43 -6.57 -2.12 -7.63
N SER A 44 -5.61 -2.79 -8.29
CA SER A 44 -5.48 -4.25 -8.31
C SER A 44 -5.24 -4.83 -6.91
N MET A 45 -4.41 -4.16 -6.11
CA MET A 45 -4.02 -4.62 -4.77
C MET A 45 -4.98 -4.19 -3.66
N ALA A 46 -5.93 -3.28 -3.92
CA ALA A 46 -6.80 -2.72 -2.89
C ALA A 46 -7.59 -3.77 -2.08
N PRO A 47 -8.20 -4.82 -2.69
CA PRO A 47 -8.95 -5.83 -1.92
C PRO A 47 -8.06 -6.64 -0.98
N GLY A 48 -6.88 -7.06 -1.45
CA GLY A 48 -5.91 -7.79 -0.64
C GLY A 48 -5.35 -6.94 0.50
N THR A 49 -5.03 -5.67 0.21
CA THR A 49 -4.56 -4.71 1.21
C THR A 49 -5.62 -4.50 2.29
N GLY A 50 -6.87 -4.23 1.90
CA GLY A 50 -7.96 -3.99 2.86
C GLY A 50 -8.20 -5.19 3.77
N LYS A 51 -8.16 -6.40 3.22
CA LYS A 51 -8.25 -7.64 3.99
C LYS A 51 -7.09 -7.78 4.98
N LEU A 52 -5.85 -7.59 4.52
CA LEU A 52 -4.67 -7.68 5.38
C LEU A 52 -4.71 -6.64 6.51
N VAL A 53 -5.11 -5.40 6.22
CA VAL A 53 -5.28 -4.34 7.21
C VAL A 53 -6.32 -4.74 8.27
N ALA A 54 -7.47 -5.27 7.85
CA ALA A 54 -8.51 -5.70 8.78
C ALA A 54 -8.04 -6.85 9.70
N GLU A 55 -7.32 -7.83 9.16
CA GLU A 55 -6.74 -8.95 9.92
C GLU A 55 -5.73 -8.43 10.96
N ILE A 56 -4.81 -7.55 10.56
CA ILE A 56 -3.82 -6.94 11.46
C ILE A 56 -4.49 -6.17 12.60
N LEU A 57 -5.51 -5.36 12.28
CA LEU A 57 -6.21 -4.54 13.28
C LEU A 57 -7.04 -5.37 14.25
N SER A 58 -7.57 -6.51 13.80
CA SER A 58 -8.40 -7.41 14.61
C SER A 58 -7.57 -8.41 15.43
N GLY A 59 -6.27 -8.52 15.16
CA GLY A 59 -5.39 -9.51 15.78
C GLY A 59 -5.56 -10.92 15.21
N ASP A 60 -6.12 -11.03 14.01
CA ASP A 60 -6.32 -12.30 13.30
C ASP A 60 -5.00 -12.78 12.68
N ASN A 61 -4.95 -14.07 12.29
CA ASN A 61 -3.83 -14.59 11.53
C ASN A 61 -3.88 -14.07 10.08
N PRO A 62 -2.86 -13.34 9.60
CA PRO A 62 -2.85 -12.79 8.24
C PRO A 62 -2.91 -13.88 7.16
N HIS A 63 -3.66 -13.61 6.09
CA HIS A 63 -3.74 -14.53 4.94
C HIS A 63 -2.47 -14.58 4.08
N ILE A 64 -1.60 -13.57 4.20
CA ILE A 64 -0.27 -13.51 3.61
C ILE A 64 0.71 -12.98 4.67
N ASP A 65 1.99 -13.34 4.54
CA ASP A 65 3.03 -12.86 5.45
C ASP A 65 3.15 -11.32 5.37
N PRO A 66 2.90 -10.57 6.47
CA PRO A 66 2.96 -9.12 6.45
C PRO A 66 4.39 -8.55 6.47
N ARG A 67 5.39 -9.36 6.82
CA ARG A 67 6.78 -8.89 7.05
C ARG A 67 7.39 -8.12 5.87
N PRO A 68 7.20 -8.52 4.59
CA PRO A 68 7.74 -7.77 3.45
C PRO A 68 7.19 -6.35 3.30
N TYR A 69 6.04 -6.04 3.92
CA TYR A 69 5.35 -4.76 3.76
C TYR A 69 5.58 -3.79 4.93
N ARG A 70 6.38 -4.17 5.95
CA ARG A 70 6.66 -3.30 7.09
C ARG A 70 7.44 -2.04 6.69
N ILE A 71 7.28 -0.95 7.44
CA ILE A 71 7.97 0.32 7.17
C ILE A 71 9.45 0.27 7.57
N ASP A 72 9.78 -0.56 8.55
CA ASP A 72 11.14 -0.71 9.06
C ASP A 72 12.09 -1.42 8.11
N ARG A 73 11.60 -2.00 7.00
CA ARG A 73 12.46 -2.57 5.95
C ARG A 73 13.35 -1.52 5.25
N PHE A 74 13.05 -0.24 5.40
CA PHE A 74 13.86 0.88 4.90
C PHE A 74 14.62 1.62 6.00
N LEU A 75 14.40 1.25 7.27
CA LEU A 75 15.08 1.87 8.40
C LEU A 75 16.44 1.18 8.64
N PRO A 76 17.45 1.91 9.16
CA PRO A 76 18.76 1.35 9.49
C PRO A 76 18.73 0.26 10.56
#